data_AF-A0A1I1X014-F1
#
_entry.id   AF-A0A1I1X014-F1
#
_cell.length_a   1.000
_cell.length_b   1.000
_cell.length_c   1.000
_cell.angle_alpha   90.00
_cell.angle_beta   90.00
_cell.angle_gamma   90.00
#
_symmetry.space_group_name_H-M   'P 1'
#
loop_
_entity.id
_entity.type
_entity.pdbx_description
1 polymer ?
#
loop_
_entity_poly.entity_id
_entity_poly.type
_entity_poly.pdbx_seq_one_letter_code
_entity_poly.pdbx_strand_id
1 'polypeptide(L)'
;MIPIPRLVRLPFRQLSALRLLRGGRVADLGRMPRYAGLFAIGAVCIWTPIMSYLETAPLRYTSGLSLILPGAGASASVNLDRIGQASSFSNSPYANSSVSPTETYKRLIGAERILGAAAETLDMHPRDFGQPRVELVDQTGLIHVSMVGNSPEDAKARGDALLSAFFSEIEALRADEASIRETGAGEAIEEYRQSVLATREEIARLQRETGLISAEQFDTLVAETDALRERVSDLTATLDEKTEAVTALQQALGTTPPLAAAALRLHADTEFGALAAAMSEQAALLSEARGRFGENHPKVRAARTAHAAAASEATVRAARLTGLSGDALDGLDLSHVGSRADLLSKLVTLEAERAGLAAEHAAMTTRLDAAEAQRIALLEPAARLEDLSRDFEVAEAVFASAMARSQTTKTDLYASYPLVQVLEDPALPTEPSSPKRKLALAAGIAATMFFFMGLMLGWLRRPLIDRLLTTGEPRATPAMVPAE
;
A
#
# COMPACT_ATOMS: atom_id res chain seq x y z
N MET A 1 -74.87 -90.62 26.06
CA MET A 1 -73.55 -91.20 26.42
C MET A 1 -72.65 -91.18 25.19
N ILE A 2 -71.72 -90.23 25.12
CA ILE A 2 -70.55 -90.21 24.23
C ILE A 2 -69.45 -89.50 25.07
N PRO A 3 -68.27 -90.10 25.31
CA PRO A 3 -67.35 -89.62 26.33
C PRO A 3 -66.49 -88.46 25.85
N ILE A 4 -66.45 -87.41 26.67
CA ILE A 4 -65.52 -86.28 26.57
C ILE A 4 -64.09 -86.80 26.86
N PRO A 5 -63.08 -86.52 26.01
CA PRO A 5 -61.72 -86.96 26.28
C PRO A 5 -61.13 -86.21 27.50
N ARG A 6 -60.70 -86.98 28.50
CA ARG A 6 -60.00 -86.53 29.71
C ARG A 6 -58.67 -85.86 29.34
N LEU A 7 -58.65 -84.54 29.26
CA LEU A 7 -57.44 -83.74 29.34
C LEU A 7 -57.63 -82.71 30.44
N VAL A 8 -56.54 -82.42 31.16
CA VAL A 8 -56.45 -81.63 32.40
C VAL A 8 -56.68 -82.47 33.66
N ARG A 9 -55.57 -82.98 34.22
CA ARG A 9 -55.31 -83.08 35.67
C ARG A 9 -53.86 -83.50 35.89
N LEU A 10 -52.96 -82.53 36.01
CA LEU A 10 -51.77 -82.66 36.85
C LEU A 10 -51.57 -81.33 37.60
N PRO A 11 -51.36 -81.36 38.93
CA PRO A 11 -51.32 -80.18 39.78
C PRO A 11 -50.03 -79.37 39.57
N PHE A 12 -50.16 -78.05 39.62
CA PHE A 12 -49.10 -77.03 39.46
C PHE A 12 -47.93 -77.09 40.48
N ARG A 13 -47.90 -78.09 41.37
CA ARG A 13 -46.95 -78.17 42.50
C ARG A 13 -45.69 -79.01 42.27
N GLN A 14 -45.38 -79.42 41.04
CA GLN A 14 -44.14 -80.16 40.72
C GLN A 14 -43.42 -79.66 39.46
N LEU A 15 -43.41 -78.34 39.23
CA LEU A 15 -42.57 -77.72 38.20
C LEU A 15 -41.20 -77.39 38.80
N SER A 16 -40.22 -78.29 38.68
CA SER A 16 -38.84 -77.93 38.98
C SER A 16 -38.28 -77.04 37.87
N ALA A 17 -37.55 -75.98 38.23
CA ALA A 17 -36.92 -75.03 37.30
C ALA A 17 -36.03 -75.74 36.25
N LEU A 18 -35.47 -76.90 36.61
CA LEU A 18 -34.66 -77.74 35.71
C LEU A 18 -35.48 -78.30 34.53
N ARG A 19 -36.77 -78.59 34.71
CA ARG A 19 -37.63 -79.16 33.66
C ARG A 19 -38.15 -78.11 32.69
N LEU A 20 -38.27 -76.86 33.17
CA LEU A 20 -38.59 -75.69 32.35
C LEU A 20 -37.46 -75.39 31.35
N LEU A 21 -36.21 -75.57 31.77
CA LEU A 21 -35.01 -75.31 30.95
C LEU A 21 -34.57 -76.50 30.08
N ARG A 22 -34.78 -77.75 30.51
CA ARG A 22 -34.25 -78.92 29.77
C ARG A 22 -35.15 -79.46 28.65
N GLY A 23 -36.45 -79.16 28.58
CA GLY A 23 -37.35 -79.69 27.53
C GLY A 23 -37.78 -81.15 27.76
N GLY A 24 -38.87 -81.60 27.11
CA GLY A 24 -39.37 -82.99 27.13
C GLY A 24 -38.92 -83.80 25.90
N ARG A 25 -39.36 -85.07 25.75
CA ARG A 25 -39.17 -85.85 24.51
C ARG A 25 -40.03 -85.26 23.37
N VAL A 26 -39.64 -85.45 22.11
CA VAL A 26 -40.29 -84.81 20.94
C VAL A 26 -41.76 -85.25 20.76
N ALA A 27 -42.12 -86.46 21.20
CA ALA A 27 -43.47 -87.03 21.11
C ALA A 27 -44.42 -86.64 22.27
N ASP A 28 -44.03 -85.70 23.14
CA ASP A 28 -44.81 -85.33 24.32
C ASP A 28 -45.86 -84.25 23.96
N LEU A 29 -47.16 -84.62 23.91
CA LEU A 29 -48.28 -83.72 23.60
C LEU A 29 -48.38 -82.52 24.57
N GLY A 30 -47.74 -82.58 25.74
CA GLY A 30 -47.64 -81.48 26.70
C GLY A 30 -46.64 -80.37 26.35
N ARG A 31 -45.90 -80.48 25.24
CA ARG A 31 -44.88 -79.49 24.83
C ARG A 31 -45.47 -78.31 24.04
N MET A 32 -46.46 -78.57 23.18
CA MET A 32 -47.14 -77.55 22.36
C MET A 32 -47.77 -76.42 23.19
N PRO A 33 -48.60 -76.67 24.23
CA PRO A 33 -49.20 -75.59 25.00
C PRO A 33 -48.18 -74.75 25.77
N ARG A 34 -46.99 -75.30 26.08
CA ARG A 34 -45.93 -74.57 26.80
C ARG A 34 -45.18 -73.59 25.91
N TYR A 35 -44.80 -73.99 24.69
CA TYR A 35 -44.16 -73.08 23.73
C TYR A 35 -45.15 -72.07 23.18
N ALA A 36 -46.44 -72.44 23.02
CA ALA A 36 -47.50 -71.50 22.68
C ALA A 36 -47.72 -70.47 23.81
N GLY A 37 -47.71 -70.89 25.08
CA GLY A 37 -47.77 -69.99 26.23
C GLY A 37 -46.57 -69.06 26.32
N LEU A 38 -45.35 -69.57 26.10
CA LEU A 38 -44.13 -68.75 26.09
C LEU A 38 -44.11 -67.76 24.91
N PHE A 39 -44.61 -68.19 23.75
CA PHE A 39 -44.80 -67.31 22.58
C PHE A 39 -45.77 -66.19 22.88
N ALA A 40 -46.94 -66.48 23.47
CA ALA A 40 -47.93 -65.48 23.85
C ALA A 40 -47.36 -64.46 24.86
N ILE A 41 -46.64 -64.94 25.89
CA ILE A 41 -46.00 -64.05 26.87
C ILE A 41 -44.94 -63.16 26.19
N GLY A 42 -44.08 -63.72 25.35
CA GLY A 42 -43.05 -62.93 24.66
C GLY A 42 -43.63 -61.96 23.64
N ALA A 43 -44.70 -62.32 22.94
CA ALA A 43 -45.42 -61.41 22.06
C ALA A 43 -46.00 -60.21 22.84
N VAL A 44 -46.61 -60.45 24.01
CA VAL A 44 -47.07 -59.37 24.90
C VAL A 44 -45.90 -58.50 25.36
N CYS A 45 -44.78 -59.10 25.76
CA CYS A 45 -43.59 -58.34 26.19
C CYS A 45 -42.96 -57.49 25.07
N ILE A 46 -43.08 -57.89 23.80
CA ILE A 46 -42.59 -57.14 22.65
C ILE A 46 -43.57 -56.01 22.27
N TRP A 47 -44.86 -56.31 22.20
CA TRP A 47 -45.86 -55.37 21.70
C TRP A 47 -46.33 -54.34 22.74
N THR A 48 -46.33 -54.67 24.03
CA THR A 48 -46.77 -53.75 25.10
C THR A 48 -45.91 -52.48 25.15
N PRO A 49 -44.56 -52.55 25.14
CA PRO A 49 -43.72 -51.35 25.08
C PRO A 49 -43.86 -50.57 23.78
N ILE A 50 -44.03 -51.25 22.64
CA ILE A 50 -44.17 -50.62 21.32
C ILE A 50 -45.47 -49.81 21.24
N MET A 51 -46.60 -50.40 21.66
CA MET A 51 -47.88 -49.69 21.64
C MET A 51 -47.94 -48.57 22.67
N SER A 52 -47.40 -48.81 23.88
CA SER A 52 -47.26 -47.76 24.89
C SER A 52 -46.45 -46.57 24.36
N TYR A 53 -45.33 -46.81 23.67
CA TYR A 53 -44.54 -45.76 23.05
C TYR A 53 -45.30 -45.02 21.94
N LEU A 54 -46.03 -45.73 21.08
CA LEU A 54 -46.77 -45.11 19.98
C LEU A 54 -47.97 -44.27 20.43
N GLU A 55 -48.57 -44.60 21.58
CA GLU A 55 -49.69 -43.85 22.17
C GLU A 55 -49.24 -42.68 23.04
N THR A 56 -48.12 -42.82 23.77
CA THR A 56 -47.68 -41.81 24.75
C THR A 56 -46.63 -40.83 24.23
N ALA A 57 -45.94 -41.14 23.13
CA ALA A 57 -44.93 -40.24 22.58
C ALA A 57 -45.57 -38.99 21.96
N PRO A 58 -45.15 -37.76 22.35
CA PRO A 58 -45.67 -36.53 21.77
C PRO A 58 -45.32 -36.47 20.28
N LEU A 59 -46.27 -36.00 19.47
CA LEU A 59 -46.03 -35.74 18.05
C LEU A 59 -45.02 -34.60 17.92
N ARG A 60 -44.00 -34.82 17.10
CA ARG A 60 -43.05 -33.75 16.73
C ARG A 60 -43.01 -33.60 15.23
N TYR A 61 -42.91 -32.36 14.79
CA TYR A 61 -42.82 -31.96 13.38
C TYR A 61 -41.48 -31.29 13.15
N THR A 62 -40.89 -31.52 12.00
CA THR A 62 -39.58 -30.94 11.65
C THR A 62 -39.73 -30.11 10.39
N SER A 63 -39.50 -28.80 10.51
CA SER A 63 -39.42 -27.87 9.40
C SER A 63 -37.96 -27.75 8.96
N GLY A 64 -37.72 -27.86 7.65
CA GLY A 64 -36.40 -27.71 7.05
C GLY A 64 -36.34 -26.42 6.22
N LEU A 65 -35.18 -25.78 6.21
CA LEU A 65 -34.83 -24.67 5.33
C LEU A 65 -33.41 -24.88 4.79
N SER A 66 -33.12 -24.28 3.64
CA SER A 66 -31.84 -24.42 2.94
C SER A 66 -31.26 -23.05 2.62
N LEU A 67 -30.02 -22.81 3.00
CA LEU A 67 -29.28 -21.58 2.70
C LEU A 67 -28.13 -21.88 1.74
N ILE A 68 -27.82 -20.92 0.87
CA ILE A 68 -26.68 -20.98 -0.04
C ILE A 68 -25.81 -19.74 0.11
N LEU A 69 -24.50 -19.94 0.05
CA LEU A 69 -23.51 -18.88 0.01
C LEU A 69 -22.96 -18.82 -1.43
N PRO A 70 -23.30 -17.80 -2.24
CA PRO A 70 -22.79 -17.67 -3.60
C PRO A 70 -21.26 -17.47 -3.59
N GLY A 71 -20.55 -18.13 -4.50
CA GLY A 71 -19.09 -18.11 -4.56
C GLY A 71 -18.44 -16.89 -5.25
N ALA A 72 -19.21 -15.90 -5.68
CA ALA A 72 -18.68 -14.76 -6.44
C ALA A 72 -18.14 -13.65 -5.51
N GLY A 73 -16.85 -13.34 -5.63
CA GLY A 73 -16.23 -12.16 -4.99
C GLY A 73 -16.43 -10.90 -5.84
N ALA A 74 -16.61 -9.74 -5.21
CA ALA A 74 -16.67 -8.44 -5.87
C ALA A 74 -15.26 -7.81 -5.92
N SER A 75 -14.90 -7.13 -7.00
CA SER A 75 -13.65 -6.37 -7.09
C SER A 75 -13.91 -4.94 -7.58
N ALA A 76 -13.16 -4.00 -7.02
CA ALA A 76 -13.19 -2.60 -7.41
C ALA A 76 -11.75 -2.10 -7.51
N SER A 77 -11.38 -1.50 -8.64
CA SER A 77 -10.06 -0.90 -8.84
C SER A 77 -10.19 0.57 -9.23
N VAL A 78 -9.35 1.39 -8.63
CA VAL A 78 -9.23 2.82 -8.95
C VAL A 78 -7.76 3.09 -9.29
N ASN A 79 -7.53 3.60 -10.50
CA ASN A 79 -6.21 4.04 -10.94
C ASN A 79 -6.16 5.57 -10.83
N LEU A 80 -5.23 6.09 -10.03
CA LEU A 80 -5.01 7.53 -9.88
C LEU A 80 -3.81 7.91 -10.75
N ASP A 81 -4.08 8.70 -11.79
CA ASP A 81 -3.04 9.14 -12.73
C ASP A 81 -1.91 9.87 -11.96
N ARG A 82 -0.67 9.45 -12.19
CA ARG A 82 0.58 9.90 -11.53
C ARG A 82 0.75 9.65 -10.02
N ILE A 83 -0.24 9.14 -9.28
CA ILE A 83 -0.17 9.01 -7.80
C ILE A 83 -0.15 7.54 -7.33
N GLY A 84 -0.64 6.59 -8.14
CA GLY A 84 -0.58 5.15 -7.86
C GLY A 84 -1.89 4.40 -8.14
N GLN A 85 -1.92 3.09 -7.88
CA GLN A 85 -3.12 2.26 -8.00
C GLN A 85 -3.63 1.84 -6.63
N ALA A 86 -4.92 2.07 -6.37
CA ALA A 86 -5.62 1.50 -5.23
C ALA A 86 -6.59 0.43 -5.76
N SER A 87 -6.33 -0.83 -5.41
CA SER A 87 -7.23 -1.95 -5.73
C SER A 87 -7.78 -2.54 -4.43
N SER A 88 -9.08 -2.81 -4.40
CA SER A 88 -9.66 -3.74 -3.42
C SER A 88 -10.11 -4.99 -4.15
N PHE A 89 -9.72 -6.13 -3.60
CA PHE A 89 -10.19 -7.42 -4.03
C PHE A 89 -10.93 -8.05 -2.85
N SER A 90 -12.25 -8.20 -2.98
CA SER A 90 -13.00 -9.12 -2.14
C SER A 90 -12.82 -10.51 -2.75
N ASN A 91 -11.83 -11.25 -2.26
CA ASN A 91 -11.63 -12.62 -2.72
C ASN A 91 -12.88 -13.46 -2.41
N SER A 92 -13.15 -14.48 -3.24
CA SER A 92 -14.22 -15.42 -2.95
C SER A 92 -14.07 -15.95 -1.52
N PRO A 93 -15.15 -16.04 -0.73
CA PRO A 93 -15.12 -16.61 0.61
C PRO A 93 -14.57 -18.05 0.64
N TYR A 94 -14.55 -18.72 -0.51
CA TYR A 94 -14.04 -20.07 -0.70
C TYR A 94 -12.60 -20.14 -1.24
N ALA A 95 -11.94 -19.00 -1.47
CA ALA A 95 -10.59 -18.95 -2.04
C ALA A 95 -9.51 -19.47 -1.06
N ASN A 96 -9.79 -19.49 0.25
CA ASN A 96 -8.86 -19.95 1.27
C ASN A 96 -9.39 -21.23 1.92
N SER A 97 -8.65 -22.34 1.79
CA SER A 97 -9.06 -23.66 2.33
C SER A 97 -8.90 -23.80 3.85
N SER A 98 -8.31 -22.81 4.52
CA SER A 98 -8.05 -22.81 5.97
C SER A 98 -9.23 -22.34 6.83
N VAL A 99 -10.18 -21.61 6.24
CA VAL A 99 -11.36 -21.08 6.95
C VAL A 99 -12.57 -21.33 6.09
N SER A 100 -13.51 -22.15 6.56
CA SER A 100 -14.77 -22.42 5.86
C SER A 100 -15.86 -21.44 6.30
N PRO A 101 -16.39 -20.58 5.41
CA PRO A 101 -17.49 -19.66 5.75
C PRO A 101 -18.74 -20.38 6.24
N THR A 102 -19.02 -21.59 5.73
CA THR A 102 -20.19 -22.36 6.12
C THR A 102 -20.07 -22.93 7.54
N GLU A 103 -18.85 -23.24 8.00
CA GLU A 103 -18.60 -23.62 9.41
C GLU A 103 -18.77 -22.43 10.35
N THR A 104 -18.34 -21.23 9.93
CA THR A 104 -18.58 -19.99 10.69
C THR A 104 -20.08 -19.74 10.84
N TYR A 105 -20.86 -19.83 9.76
CA TYR A 105 -22.32 -19.65 9.83
C TYR A 105 -23.06 -20.75 10.56
N LYS A 106 -22.62 -22.00 10.48
CA LYS A 106 -23.16 -23.08 11.32
C LYS A 106 -23.04 -22.75 12.81
N ARG A 107 -21.88 -22.25 13.24
CA ARG A 107 -21.68 -21.81 14.65
C ARG A 107 -22.55 -20.61 14.99
N LEU A 108 -22.69 -19.67 14.05
CA LEU A 108 -23.50 -18.47 14.23
C LEU A 108 -24.99 -18.82 14.39
N ILE A 109 -25.55 -19.65 13.51
CA ILE A 109 -26.96 -20.12 13.56
C ILE A 109 -27.27 -20.82 14.89
N GLY A 110 -26.31 -21.56 15.46
CA GLY A 110 -26.46 -22.22 16.75
C GLY A 110 -26.13 -21.36 17.98
N ALA A 111 -25.75 -20.09 17.80
CA ALA A 111 -25.33 -19.22 18.89
C ALA A 111 -26.50 -18.83 19.79
N GLU A 112 -26.26 -18.79 21.10
CA GLU A 112 -27.29 -18.47 22.10
C GLU A 112 -27.97 -17.13 21.87
N ARG A 113 -27.24 -16.13 21.36
CA ARG A 113 -27.79 -14.80 21.03
C ARG A 113 -28.86 -14.87 19.94
N ILE A 114 -28.65 -15.67 18.90
CA ILE A 114 -29.60 -15.83 17.80
C ILE A 114 -30.81 -16.65 18.25
N LEU A 115 -30.56 -17.74 18.99
CA LEU A 115 -31.64 -18.56 19.56
C LEU A 115 -32.49 -17.77 20.57
N GLY A 116 -31.88 -16.89 21.36
CA GLY A 116 -32.57 -15.98 22.27
C GLY A 116 -33.47 -15.00 21.54
N ALA A 117 -32.94 -14.28 20.54
CA ALA A 117 -33.71 -13.33 19.74
C ALA A 117 -34.86 -14.01 18.96
N ALA A 118 -34.63 -15.21 18.43
CA ALA A 118 -35.66 -16.00 17.76
C ALA A 118 -36.77 -16.46 18.74
N ALA A 119 -36.39 -16.84 19.97
CA ALA A 119 -37.33 -17.21 21.03
C ALA A 119 -38.18 -16.01 21.49
N GLU A 120 -37.55 -14.84 21.66
CA GLU A 120 -38.23 -13.58 22.00
C GLU A 120 -39.26 -13.18 20.93
N THR A 121 -38.95 -13.39 19.65
CA THR A 121 -39.89 -13.13 18.54
C THR A 121 -41.18 -13.95 18.64
N LEU A 122 -41.12 -15.12 19.27
CA LEU A 122 -42.26 -16.01 19.49
C LEU A 122 -42.79 -15.98 20.94
N ASP A 123 -42.37 -15.00 21.75
CA ASP A 123 -42.74 -14.84 23.17
C ASP A 123 -42.53 -16.13 23.98
N MET A 124 -41.41 -16.83 23.73
CA MET A 124 -41.07 -18.07 24.42
C MET A 124 -39.70 -18.00 25.09
N HIS A 125 -39.51 -18.84 26.11
CA HIS A 125 -38.23 -18.93 26.79
C HIS A 125 -37.20 -19.62 25.87
N PRO A 126 -35.91 -19.19 25.83
CA PRO A 126 -34.89 -19.76 24.92
C PRO A 126 -34.70 -21.28 25.06
N ARG A 127 -34.94 -21.83 26.25
CA ARG A 127 -34.90 -23.28 26.50
C ARG A 127 -36.02 -24.04 25.78
N ASP A 128 -37.17 -23.41 25.58
CA ASP A 128 -38.35 -24.01 24.98
C ASP A 128 -38.34 -23.92 23.46
N PHE A 129 -37.55 -23.01 22.90
CA PHE A 129 -37.33 -22.84 21.45
C PHE A 129 -36.64 -24.06 20.82
N GLY A 130 -35.73 -24.70 21.55
CA GLY A 130 -34.96 -25.85 21.09
C GLY A 130 -33.74 -25.49 20.26
N GLN A 131 -32.90 -26.48 19.94
CA GLN A 131 -31.69 -26.27 19.14
C GLN A 131 -31.90 -26.70 17.67
N PRO A 132 -31.48 -25.89 16.69
CA PRO A 132 -31.47 -26.28 15.29
C PRO A 132 -30.47 -27.40 15.04
N ARG A 133 -30.85 -28.33 14.17
CA ARG A 133 -29.90 -29.28 13.59
C ARG A 133 -29.41 -28.71 12.26
N VAL A 134 -28.13 -28.34 12.22
CA VAL A 134 -27.47 -27.74 11.06
C VAL A 134 -26.55 -28.77 10.40
N GLU A 135 -26.84 -29.10 9.15
CA GLU A 135 -26.06 -30.02 8.32
C GLU A 135 -25.41 -29.23 7.17
N LEU A 136 -24.10 -29.44 6.99
CA LEU A 136 -23.34 -28.83 5.91
C LEU A 136 -23.16 -29.85 4.81
N VAL A 137 -23.33 -29.43 3.57
CA VAL A 137 -23.04 -30.26 2.40
C VAL A 137 -21.67 -29.87 1.88
N ASP A 138 -20.73 -30.81 1.97
CA ASP A 138 -19.35 -30.60 1.55
C ASP A 138 -19.29 -30.09 0.10
N GLN A 139 -18.39 -29.13 -0.15
CA GLN A 139 -18.08 -28.61 -1.49
C GLN A 139 -19.22 -27.90 -2.26
N THR A 140 -20.37 -27.60 -1.62
CA THR A 140 -21.53 -26.98 -2.32
C THR A 140 -21.96 -25.62 -1.77
N GLY A 141 -21.39 -25.16 -0.65
CA GLY A 141 -21.80 -23.90 -0.02
C GLY A 141 -23.23 -23.92 0.57
N LEU A 142 -23.86 -25.09 0.63
CA LEU A 142 -25.20 -25.30 1.13
C LEU A 142 -25.21 -25.59 2.64
N ILE A 143 -26.15 -24.96 3.34
CA ILE A 143 -26.42 -25.17 4.76
C ILE A 143 -27.88 -25.59 4.90
N HIS A 144 -28.12 -26.81 5.35
CA HIS A 144 -29.46 -27.28 5.70
C HIS A 144 -29.70 -27.08 7.19
N VAL A 145 -30.78 -26.40 7.53
CA VAL A 145 -31.17 -26.17 8.92
C VAL A 145 -32.53 -26.80 9.14
N SER A 146 -32.66 -27.57 10.23
CA SER A 146 -33.92 -28.19 10.62
C SER A 146 -34.30 -27.83 12.05
N MET A 147 -35.57 -27.46 12.22
CA MET A 147 -36.16 -27.04 13.49
C MET A 147 -37.32 -27.96 13.86
N VAL A 148 -37.38 -28.36 15.13
CA VAL A 148 -38.43 -29.23 15.66
C VAL A 148 -39.46 -28.40 16.41
N GLY A 149 -40.74 -28.61 16.09
CA GLY A 149 -41.89 -28.02 16.78
C GLY A 149 -42.90 -29.07 17.22
N ASN A 150 -43.84 -28.65 18.06
CA ASN A 150 -44.93 -29.47 18.58
C ASN A 150 -46.12 -29.56 17.60
N SER A 151 -46.23 -28.62 16.66
CA SER A 151 -47.17 -28.65 15.52
C SER A 151 -46.45 -28.28 14.22
N PRO A 152 -47.04 -28.54 13.04
CA PRO A 152 -46.51 -28.07 11.76
C PRO A 152 -46.28 -26.55 11.72
N GLU A 153 -47.23 -25.78 12.25
CA GLU A 153 -47.19 -24.32 12.30
C GLU A 153 -46.12 -23.82 13.28
N ASP A 154 -46.00 -24.45 14.45
CA ASP A 154 -44.95 -24.14 15.44
C ASP A 154 -43.55 -24.45 14.89
N ALA A 155 -43.38 -25.59 14.20
CA ALA A 155 -42.10 -25.94 13.58
C ALA A 155 -41.69 -24.94 12.50
N LYS A 156 -42.65 -24.48 11.68
CA LYS A 156 -42.42 -23.45 10.66
C LYS A 156 -42.12 -22.09 11.30
N ALA A 157 -42.92 -21.65 12.28
CA ALA A 157 -42.75 -20.38 12.96
C ALA A 157 -41.38 -20.27 13.66
N ARG A 158 -40.90 -21.36 14.27
CA ARG A 158 -39.54 -21.44 14.82
C ARG A 158 -38.46 -21.31 13.75
N GLY A 159 -38.66 -21.95 12.59
CA GLY A 159 -37.76 -21.81 11.44
C GLY A 159 -37.71 -20.37 10.91
N ASP A 160 -38.87 -19.74 10.75
CA ASP A 160 -39.00 -18.34 10.27
C ASP A 160 -38.36 -17.35 11.26
N ALA A 161 -38.59 -17.55 12.57
CA ALA A 161 -38.00 -16.73 13.63
C ALA A 161 -36.47 -16.90 13.70
N LEU A 162 -35.97 -18.13 13.59
CA LEU A 162 -34.53 -18.41 13.54
C LEU A 162 -33.87 -17.73 12.34
N LEU A 163 -34.49 -17.84 11.16
CA LEU A 163 -33.99 -17.26 9.92
C LEU A 163 -33.93 -15.73 10.02
N SER A 164 -34.99 -15.11 10.53
CA SER A 164 -35.07 -13.65 10.71
C SER A 164 -34.02 -13.15 11.72
N ALA A 165 -33.90 -13.83 12.87
CA ALA A 165 -32.88 -13.50 13.87
C ALA A 165 -31.46 -13.67 13.32
N PHE A 166 -31.22 -14.70 12.51
CA PHE A 166 -29.93 -14.94 11.87
C PHE A 166 -29.54 -13.83 10.90
N PHE A 167 -30.44 -13.42 10.01
CA PHE A 167 -30.16 -12.31 9.09
C PHE A 167 -29.98 -10.98 9.82
N SER A 168 -30.79 -10.70 10.84
CA SER A 168 -30.64 -9.50 11.67
C SER A 168 -29.29 -9.45 12.37
N GLU A 169 -28.82 -10.60 12.87
CA GLU A 169 -27.52 -10.70 13.53
C GLU A 169 -26.37 -10.51 12.55
N ILE A 170 -26.43 -11.13 11.37
CA ILE A 170 -25.41 -10.93 10.34
C ILE A 170 -25.34 -9.45 9.94
N GLU A 171 -26.49 -8.79 9.77
CA GLU A 171 -26.51 -7.39 9.36
C GLU A 171 -25.94 -6.48 10.47
N ALA A 172 -26.23 -6.78 11.74
CA ALA A 172 -25.60 -6.10 12.87
C ALA A 172 -24.07 -6.28 12.88
N LEU A 173 -23.59 -7.52 12.69
CA LEU A 173 -22.15 -7.81 12.63
C LEU A 173 -21.46 -7.09 11.45
N ARG A 174 -22.12 -7.00 10.29
CA ARG A 174 -21.62 -6.25 9.13
C ARG A 174 -21.54 -4.75 9.42
N ALA A 175 -22.58 -4.19 10.05
CA ALA A 175 -22.62 -2.78 10.41
C ALA A 175 -21.52 -2.43 11.46
N ASP A 176 -21.36 -3.28 12.47
CA ASP A 176 -20.31 -3.14 13.49
C ASP A 176 -18.91 -3.20 12.86
N GLU A 177 -18.67 -4.17 11.96
CA GLU A 177 -17.40 -4.28 11.26
C GLU A 177 -17.12 -3.07 10.36
N ALA A 178 -18.12 -2.59 9.62
CA ALA A 178 -18.00 -1.38 8.80
C ALA A 178 -17.64 -0.16 9.66
N SER A 179 -18.30 0.00 10.82
CA SER A 179 -18.04 1.08 11.78
C SER A 179 -16.62 1.02 12.36
N ILE A 180 -16.16 -0.15 12.79
CA ILE A 180 -14.79 -0.35 13.32
C ILE A 180 -13.75 -0.02 12.24
N ARG A 181 -13.95 -0.50 11.01
CA ARG A 181 -13.05 -0.22 9.88
C ARG A 181 -13.05 1.26 9.51
N GLU A 182 -14.21 1.92 9.50
CA GLU A 182 -14.32 3.35 9.19
C GLU A 182 -13.63 4.21 10.25
N THR A 183 -13.82 3.91 11.53
CA THR A 183 -13.20 4.65 12.63
C THR A 183 -11.67 4.52 12.57
N GLY A 184 -11.15 3.30 12.43
CA GLY A 184 -9.70 3.06 12.32
C GLY A 184 -9.08 3.68 11.07
N ALA A 185 -9.77 3.63 9.92
CA ALA A 185 -9.31 4.30 8.70
C ALA A 185 -9.33 5.83 8.85
N GLY A 186 -10.34 6.39 9.55
CA GLY A 186 -10.47 7.82 9.82
C GLY A 186 -9.30 8.37 10.65
N GLU A 187 -8.90 7.66 11.71
CA GLU A 187 -7.75 8.03 12.55
C GLU A 187 -6.44 8.08 11.75
N ALA A 188 -6.16 7.04 10.96
CA ALA A 188 -4.95 6.99 10.13
C ALA A 188 -4.93 8.09 9.05
N ILE A 189 -6.09 8.37 8.42
CA ILE A 189 -6.23 9.44 7.43
C ILE A 189 -5.99 10.82 8.08
N GLU A 190 -6.46 11.02 9.31
CA GLU A 190 -6.20 12.25 10.06
C GLU A 190 -4.71 12.43 10.34
N GLU A 191 -4.03 11.37 10.79
CA GLU A 191 -2.60 11.37 11.02
C GLU A 191 -1.81 11.72 9.75
N TYR A 192 -2.15 11.09 8.61
CA TYR A 192 -1.52 11.42 7.33
C TYR A 192 -1.80 12.86 6.90
N ARG A 193 -3.01 13.38 7.12
CA ARG A 193 -3.35 14.77 6.84
C ARG A 193 -2.50 15.73 7.68
N GLN A 194 -2.37 15.45 8.96
CA GLN A 194 -1.55 16.26 9.87
C GLN A 194 -0.08 16.25 9.44
N SER A 195 0.45 15.09 9.02
CA SER A 195 1.80 14.98 8.47
C SER A 195 1.99 15.86 7.22
N VAL A 196 1.07 15.81 6.25
CA VAL A 196 1.12 16.66 5.04
C VAL A 196 1.09 18.15 5.40
N LEU A 197 0.24 18.55 6.34
CA LEU A 197 0.14 19.95 6.78
C LEU A 197 1.41 20.41 7.50
N ALA A 198 1.97 19.56 8.37
CA ALA A 198 3.20 19.86 9.09
C ALA A 198 4.39 20.04 8.14
N THR A 199 4.56 19.13 7.17
CA THR A 199 5.63 19.25 6.15
C THR A 199 5.44 20.50 5.31
N ARG A 200 4.20 20.82 4.91
CA ARG A 200 3.90 22.05 4.14
C ARG A 200 4.22 23.32 4.94
N GLU A 201 3.92 23.34 6.23
CA GLU A 201 4.24 24.47 7.10
C GLU A 201 5.76 24.63 7.27
N GLU A 202 6.49 23.52 7.39
CA GLU A 202 7.95 23.53 7.49
C GLU A 202 8.60 24.04 6.18
N ILE A 203 8.12 23.60 5.02
CA ILE A 203 8.52 24.15 3.71
C ILE A 203 8.27 25.67 3.68
N ALA A 204 7.06 26.11 4.04
CA ALA A 204 6.71 27.54 4.00
C ALA A 204 7.49 28.38 5.02
N ARG A 205 7.92 27.79 6.14
CA ARG A 205 8.83 28.45 7.10
C ARG A 205 10.21 28.60 6.50
N LEU A 206 10.79 27.53 5.96
CA LEU A 206 12.11 27.54 5.32
C LEU A 206 12.18 28.54 4.15
N GLN A 207 11.15 28.54 3.29
CA GLN A 207 11.04 29.49 2.18
C GLN A 207 11.01 30.96 2.64
N ARG A 208 10.32 31.27 3.75
CA ARG A 208 10.26 32.62 4.31
C ARG A 208 11.57 33.06 4.98
N GLU A 209 12.23 32.15 5.69
CA GLU A 209 13.48 32.44 6.39
C GLU A 209 14.66 32.64 5.42
N THR A 210 14.66 31.89 4.32
CA THR A 210 15.80 31.85 3.39
C THR A 210 15.56 32.62 2.10
N GLY A 211 14.29 32.92 1.76
CA GLY A 211 13.91 33.52 0.49
C GLY A 211 14.00 32.58 -0.71
N LEU A 212 14.42 31.33 -0.51
CA LEU A 212 14.50 30.31 -1.54
C LEU A 212 13.12 29.68 -1.74
N ILE A 213 12.59 29.75 -2.96
CA ILE A 213 11.24 29.27 -3.28
C ILE A 213 11.25 27.77 -3.59
N SER A 214 12.26 27.29 -4.31
CA SER A 214 12.38 25.86 -4.70
C SER A 214 13.85 25.44 -4.79
N ALA A 215 14.09 24.13 -4.75
CA ALA A 215 15.42 23.57 -5.02
C ALA A 215 15.88 23.89 -6.47
N GLU A 216 14.98 23.86 -7.45
CA GLU A 216 15.28 24.22 -8.85
C GLU A 216 15.74 25.68 -9.00
N GLN A 217 15.24 26.59 -8.15
CA GLN A 217 15.73 27.97 -8.12
C GLN A 217 17.20 28.02 -7.69
N PHE A 218 17.61 27.17 -6.74
CA PHE A 218 19.02 27.06 -6.34
C PHE A 218 19.88 26.54 -7.49
N ASP A 219 19.44 25.50 -8.21
CA ASP A 219 20.16 24.99 -9.39
C ASP A 219 20.34 26.07 -10.46
N THR A 220 19.31 26.91 -10.67
CA THR A 220 19.38 28.06 -11.57
C THR A 220 20.42 29.07 -11.10
N LEU A 221 20.46 29.41 -9.80
CA LEU A 221 21.45 30.31 -9.23
C LEU A 221 22.89 29.77 -9.37
N VAL A 222 23.08 28.46 -9.23
CA VAL A 222 24.37 27.80 -9.46
C VAL A 222 24.79 27.98 -10.92
N ALA A 223 23.90 27.68 -11.87
CA ALA A 223 24.19 27.82 -13.29
C ALA A 223 24.48 29.28 -13.70
N GLU A 224 23.74 30.26 -13.16
CA GLU A 224 24.01 31.69 -13.38
C GLU A 224 25.37 32.11 -12.82
N THR A 225 25.74 31.61 -11.64
CA THR A 225 27.05 31.86 -11.03
C THR A 225 28.19 31.27 -11.85
N ASP A 226 28.00 30.07 -12.40
CA ASP A 226 29.00 29.41 -13.23
C ASP A 226 29.19 30.15 -14.57
N ALA A 227 28.11 30.59 -15.21
CA ALA A 227 28.17 31.43 -16.40
C ALA A 227 28.86 32.78 -16.14
N LEU A 228 28.65 33.38 -14.95
CA LEU A 228 29.34 34.60 -14.54
C LEU A 228 30.84 34.35 -14.33
N ARG A 229 31.22 33.20 -13.76
CA ARG A 229 32.62 32.81 -13.58
C ARG A 229 33.33 32.64 -14.92
N GLU A 230 32.69 31.97 -15.89
CA GLU A 230 33.22 31.84 -17.25
C GLU A 230 33.45 33.21 -17.89
N ARG A 231 32.47 34.11 -17.79
CA ARG A 231 32.59 35.47 -18.32
C ARG A 231 33.71 36.28 -17.67
N VAL A 232 33.91 36.15 -16.36
CA VAL A 232 35.05 36.78 -15.67
C VAL A 232 36.37 36.23 -16.20
N SER A 233 36.48 34.90 -16.36
CA SER A 233 37.68 34.26 -16.92
C SER A 233 38.01 34.75 -18.34
N ASP A 234 36.99 34.87 -19.21
CA ASP A 234 37.17 35.39 -20.57
C ASP A 234 37.61 36.87 -20.58
N LEU A 235 37.02 37.68 -19.70
CA LEU A 235 37.43 39.07 -19.51
C LEU A 235 38.86 39.18 -18.98
N THR A 236 39.28 38.31 -18.06
CA THR A 236 40.66 38.25 -17.57
C THR A 236 41.62 37.98 -18.72
N ALA A 237 41.37 36.95 -19.53
CA ALA A 237 42.21 36.60 -20.67
C ALA A 237 42.32 37.75 -21.71
N THR A 238 41.19 38.40 -22.01
CA THR A 238 41.15 39.53 -22.94
C THR A 238 41.87 40.76 -22.38
N LEU A 239 41.72 41.02 -21.08
CA LEU A 239 42.41 42.11 -20.40
C LEU A 239 43.92 41.89 -20.39
N ASP A 240 44.37 40.67 -20.13
CA ASP A 240 45.79 40.30 -20.14
C ASP A 240 46.39 40.48 -21.54
N GLU A 241 45.70 40.02 -22.60
CA GLU A 241 46.11 40.23 -23.99
C GLU A 241 46.29 41.73 -24.31
N LYS A 242 45.31 42.56 -23.94
CA LYS A 242 45.38 44.01 -24.18
C LYS A 242 46.45 44.69 -23.34
N THR A 243 46.67 44.21 -22.11
CA THR A 243 47.72 44.73 -21.23
C THR A 243 49.11 44.46 -21.79
N GLU A 244 49.35 43.26 -22.31
CA GLU A 244 50.59 42.90 -23.00
C GLU A 244 50.76 43.70 -24.30
N ALA A 245 49.70 43.87 -25.10
CA ALA A 245 49.75 44.66 -26.32
C ALA A 245 50.11 46.13 -26.06
N VAL A 246 49.54 46.75 -25.01
CA VAL A 246 49.90 48.10 -24.57
C VAL A 246 51.36 48.14 -24.12
N THR A 247 51.78 47.19 -23.27
CA THR A 247 53.16 47.12 -22.74
C THR A 247 54.20 46.99 -23.86
N ALA A 248 53.96 46.10 -24.82
CA ALA A 248 54.84 45.92 -25.98
C ALA A 248 54.97 47.20 -26.81
N LEU A 249 53.85 47.91 -27.01
CA LEU A 249 53.83 49.14 -27.80
C LEU A 249 54.46 50.33 -27.04
N GLN A 250 54.31 50.39 -25.72
CA GLN A 250 55.04 51.34 -24.86
C GLN A 250 56.56 51.13 -24.97
N GLN A 251 57.02 49.88 -24.89
CA GLN A 251 58.45 49.54 -25.01
C GLN A 251 58.99 49.88 -26.41
N ALA A 252 58.24 49.56 -27.47
CA ALA A 252 58.64 49.85 -28.84
C ALA A 252 58.72 51.35 -29.15
N LEU A 253 57.83 52.15 -28.55
CA LEU A 253 57.76 53.60 -28.79
C LEU A 253 58.56 54.42 -27.77
N GLY A 254 59.01 53.82 -26.66
CA GLY A 254 59.71 54.52 -25.58
C GLY A 254 58.85 55.58 -24.90
N THR A 255 57.52 55.39 -24.87
CA THR A 255 56.56 56.38 -24.35
C THR A 255 55.41 55.71 -23.60
N THR A 256 54.63 56.50 -22.87
CA THR A 256 53.43 56.04 -22.14
C THR A 256 52.15 56.52 -22.85
N PRO A 257 51.00 55.84 -22.68
CA PRO A 257 49.75 56.27 -23.31
C PRO A 257 49.36 57.73 -23.02
N PRO A 258 49.50 58.26 -21.78
CA PRO A 258 49.22 59.68 -21.51
C PRO A 258 50.16 60.63 -22.28
N LEU A 259 51.44 60.29 -22.39
CA LEU A 259 52.41 61.09 -23.15
C LEU A 259 52.17 60.98 -24.66
N ALA A 260 51.78 59.81 -25.17
CA ALA A 260 51.38 59.62 -26.56
C ALA A 260 50.15 60.45 -26.92
N ALA A 261 49.13 60.47 -26.05
CA ALA A 261 47.95 61.33 -26.23
C ALA A 261 48.32 62.82 -26.20
N ALA A 262 49.22 63.23 -25.31
CA ALA A 262 49.72 64.60 -25.25
C ALA A 262 50.48 64.98 -26.53
N ALA A 263 51.36 64.13 -27.04
CA ALA A 263 52.09 64.33 -28.29
C ALA A 263 51.15 64.48 -29.50
N LEU A 264 50.12 63.64 -29.58
CA LEU A 264 49.10 63.73 -30.64
C LEU A 264 48.29 65.04 -30.56
N ARG A 265 47.91 65.47 -29.34
CA ARG A 265 47.20 66.76 -29.14
C ARG A 265 48.06 67.95 -29.54
N LEU A 266 49.35 67.94 -29.21
CA LEU A 266 50.30 68.98 -29.61
C LEU A 266 50.50 69.00 -31.13
N HIS A 267 50.63 67.82 -31.75
CA HIS A 267 50.79 67.72 -33.21
C HIS A 267 49.56 68.20 -33.98
N ALA A 268 48.35 68.01 -33.42
CA ALA A 268 47.10 68.48 -34.02
C ALA A 268 46.84 69.99 -33.82
N ASP A 269 47.56 70.68 -32.93
CA ASP A 269 47.37 72.11 -32.66
C ASP A 269 48.19 72.98 -33.62
N THR A 270 47.49 73.78 -34.43
CA THR A 270 48.12 74.61 -35.48
C THR A 270 48.98 75.74 -34.90
N GLU A 271 48.57 76.31 -33.76
CA GLU A 271 49.29 77.40 -33.08
C GLU A 271 50.62 76.89 -32.50
N PHE A 272 50.59 75.74 -31.82
CA PHE A 272 51.78 75.05 -31.38
C PHE A 272 52.69 74.66 -32.55
N GLY A 273 52.13 74.14 -33.65
CA GLY A 273 52.90 73.84 -34.86
C GLY A 273 53.64 75.06 -35.43
N ALA A 274 52.99 76.24 -35.45
CA ALA A 274 53.62 77.49 -35.87
C ALA A 274 54.73 77.95 -34.90
N LEU A 275 54.49 77.85 -33.59
CA LEU A 275 55.49 78.17 -32.56
C LEU A 275 56.71 77.23 -32.63
N ALA A 276 56.50 75.94 -32.88
CA ALA A 276 57.56 74.95 -33.05
C ALA A 276 58.41 75.21 -34.31
N ALA A 277 57.77 75.64 -35.40
CA ALA A 277 58.46 76.05 -36.62
C ALA A 277 59.29 77.33 -36.40
N ALA A 278 58.70 78.35 -35.76
CA ALA A 278 59.38 79.59 -35.42
C ALA A 278 60.57 79.35 -34.46
N MET A 279 60.40 78.49 -33.45
CA MET A 279 61.47 78.09 -32.54
C MET A 279 62.63 77.43 -33.30
N SER A 280 62.32 76.53 -34.25
CA SER A 280 63.30 75.84 -35.09
C SER A 280 64.07 76.80 -36.02
N GLU A 281 63.39 77.80 -36.58
CA GLU A 281 64.01 78.87 -37.37
C GLU A 281 64.97 79.72 -36.52
N GLN A 282 64.53 80.15 -35.32
CA GLN A 282 65.38 80.90 -34.39
C GLN A 282 66.57 80.06 -33.89
N ALA A 283 66.41 78.75 -33.73
CA ALA A 283 67.49 77.83 -33.37
C ALA A 283 68.55 77.76 -34.48
N ALA A 284 68.12 77.69 -35.75
CA ALA A 284 69.01 77.70 -36.90
C ALA A 284 69.81 79.01 -37.00
N LEU A 285 69.13 80.16 -36.84
CA LEU A 285 69.77 81.48 -36.83
C LEU A 285 70.78 81.63 -35.67
N LEU A 286 70.45 81.11 -34.48
CA LEU A 286 71.36 81.08 -33.35
C LEU A 286 72.60 80.22 -33.63
N SER A 287 72.41 79.04 -34.23
CA SER A 287 73.51 78.14 -34.61
C SER A 287 74.44 78.79 -35.66
N GLU A 288 73.87 79.42 -36.69
CA GLU A 288 74.64 80.16 -37.71
C GLU A 288 75.42 81.33 -37.09
N ALA A 289 74.77 82.11 -36.21
CA ALA A 289 75.41 83.23 -35.53
C ALA A 289 76.57 82.78 -34.63
N ARG A 290 76.41 81.65 -33.91
CA ARG A 290 77.47 81.05 -33.08
C ARG A 290 78.64 80.51 -33.91
N GLY A 291 78.36 79.97 -35.11
CA GLY A 291 79.40 79.51 -36.02
C GLY A 291 80.26 80.65 -36.59
N ARG A 292 79.72 81.87 -36.70
CA ARG A 292 80.42 83.05 -37.27
C ARG A 292 80.97 84.02 -36.22
N PHE A 293 80.39 84.08 -35.03
CA PHE A 293 80.70 85.09 -34.01
C PHE A 293 80.85 84.45 -32.63
N GLY A 294 81.68 85.03 -31.76
CA GLY A 294 81.83 84.57 -30.37
C GLY A 294 80.58 84.77 -29.51
N GLU A 295 80.46 84.03 -28.41
CA GLU A 295 79.25 83.95 -27.55
C GLU A 295 78.73 85.29 -27.00
N ASN A 296 79.57 86.32 -26.93
CA ASN A 296 79.24 87.67 -26.43
C ASN A 296 78.84 88.67 -27.54
N HIS A 297 78.89 88.27 -28.81
CA HIS A 297 78.59 89.16 -29.93
C HIS A 297 77.09 89.57 -29.95
N PRO A 298 76.74 90.84 -30.27
CA PRO A 298 75.35 91.31 -30.25
C PRO A 298 74.38 90.46 -31.07
N LYS A 299 74.81 89.96 -32.24
CA LYS A 299 73.98 89.08 -33.10
C LYS A 299 73.69 87.73 -32.46
N VAL A 300 74.65 87.15 -31.72
CA VAL A 300 74.45 85.87 -30.99
C VAL A 300 73.51 86.10 -29.81
N ARG A 301 73.66 87.21 -29.08
CA ARG A 301 72.76 87.57 -27.99
C ARG A 301 71.32 87.78 -28.47
N ALA A 302 71.12 88.50 -29.57
CA ALA A 302 69.81 88.74 -30.16
C ALA A 302 69.14 87.43 -30.63
N ALA A 303 69.88 86.56 -31.33
CA ALA A 303 69.38 85.25 -31.74
C ALA A 303 69.08 84.35 -30.54
N ARG A 304 69.88 84.40 -29.47
CA ARG A 304 69.65 83.64 -28.24
C ARG A 304 68.39 84.09 -27.52
N THR A 305 68.15 85.40 -27.42
CA THR A 305 66.92 85.94 -26.82
C THR A 305 65.69 85.60 -27.64
N ALA A 306 65.78 85.66 -28.98
CA ALA A 306 64.66 85.31 -29.86
C ALA A 306 64.32 83.82 -29.77
N HIS A 307 65.33 82.93 -29.76
CA HIS A 307 65.13 81.50 -29.54
C HIS A 307 64.52 81.21 -28.16
N ALA A 308 65.02 81.84 -27.10
CA ALA A 308 64.50 81.65 -25.75
C ALA A 308 63.04 82.14 -25.62
N ALA A 309 62.68 83.25 -26.26
CA ALA A 309 61.30 83.75 -26.28
C ALA A 309 60.36 82.76 -27.01
N ALA A 310 60.74 82.30 -28.21
CA ALA A 310 59.96 81.32 -28.96
C ALA A 310 59.81 79.98 -28.20
N ALA A 311 60.88 79.50 -27.56
CA ALA A 311 60.83 78.29 -26.73
C ALA A 311 59.94 78.46 -25.50
N SER A 312 59.96 79.63 -24.84
CA SER A 312 59.08 79.92 -23.70
C SER A 312 57.61 79.97 -24.10
N GLU A 313 57.29 80.54 -25.27
CA GLU A 313 55.91 80.63 -25.75
C GLU A 313 55.36 79.25 -26.16
N ALA A 314 56.19 78.45 -26.85
CA ALA A 314 55.87 77.07 -27.20
C ALA A 314 55.63 76.19 -25.97
N THR A 315 56.48 76.29 -24.94
CA THR A 315 56.34 75.50 -23.69
C THR A 315 55.09 75.92 -22.90
N VAL A 316 54.78 77.21 -22.80
CA VAL A 316 53.54 77.69 -22.15
C VAL A 316 52.29 77.18 -22.90
N ARG A 317 52.31 77.19 -24.24
CA ARG A 317 51.21 76.64 -25.05
C ARG A 317 51.07 75.14 -24.82
N ALA A 318 52.18 74.41 -24.85
CA ALA A 318 52.18 72.97 -24.66
C ALA A 318 51.66 72.55 -23.28
N ALA A 319 52.09 73.25 -22.22
CA ALA A 319 51.61 73.02 -20.86
C ALA A 319 50.10 73.25 -20.74
N ARG A 320 49.57 74.30 -21.40
CA ARG A 320 48.13 74.61 -21.39
C ARG A 320 47.30 73.54 -22.12
N LEU A 321 47.81 72.99 -23.22
CA LEU A 321 47.10 72.00 -24.03
C LEU A 321 47.11 70.60 -23.41
N THR A 322 48.23 70.23 -22.79
CA THR A 322 48.46 68.85 -22.29
C THR A 322 48.25 68.72 -20.79
N GLY A 323 48.32 69.82 -20.03
CA GLY A 323 48.31 69.81 -18.56
C GLY A 323 49.61 69.28 -17.93
N LEU A 324 50.66 69.06 -18.73
CA LEU A 324 51.94 68.53 -18.27
C LEU A 324 52.83 69.64 -17.67
N SER A 325 53.70 69.24 -16.73
CA SER A 325 54.77 70.10 -16.21
C SER A 325 55.86 70.32 -17.26
N GLY A 326 56.64 71.41 -17.12
CA GLY A 326 57.76 71.72 -18.02
C GLY A 326 58.75 70.56 -18.17
N ASP A 327 59.13 69.93 -17.06
CA ASP A 327 60.04 68.79 -17.05
C ASP A 327 59.49 67.57 -17.84
N ALA A 328 58.17 67.36 -17.81
CA ALA A 328 57.52 66.28 -18.56
C ALA A 328 57.38 66.60 -20.06
N LEU A 329 57.33 67.88 -20.42
CA LEU A 329 57.34 68.34 -21.81
C LEU A 329 58.73 68.26 -22.44
N ASP A 330 59.79 68.52 -21.67
CA ASP A 330 61.18 68.40 -22.13
C ASP A 330 61.56 66.94 -22.45
N GLY A 331 60.93 65.98 -21.78
CA GLY A 331 61.08 64.54 -22.07
C GLY A 331 60.27 64.04 -23.27
N LEU A 332 59.46 64.89 -23.90
CA LEU A 332 58.57 64.50 -25.00
C LEU A 332 59.29 64.65 -26.35
N ASP A 333 59.58 63.54 -27.03
CA ASP A 333 60.18 63.58 -28.37
C ASP A 333 59.15 64.01 -29.44
N LEU A 334 59.10 65.31 -29.70
CA LEU A 334 58.23 65.92 -30.71
C LEU A 334 58.78 65.81 -32.14
N SER A 335 60.03 65.37 -32.32
CA SER A 335 60.74 65.48 -33.60
C SER A 335 60.26 64.47 -34.66
N HIS A 336 59.66 63.35 -34.25
CA HIS A 336 59.23 62.25 -35.14
C HIS A 336 57.74 61.90 -34.99
N VAL A 337 56.93 62.78 -34.41
CA VAL A 337 55.50 62.50 -34.16
C VAL A 337 54.74 62.24 -35.46
N GLY A 338 55.05 62.94 -36.54
CA GLY A 338 54.39 62.75 -37.85
C GLY A 338 54.59 61.36 -38.46
N SER A 339 55.75 60.71 -38.25
CA SER A 339 56.01 59.35 -38.78
C SER A 339 55.56 58.24 -37.83
N ARG A 340 55.25 58.56 -36.58
CA ARG A 340 54.81 57.62 -35.54
C ARG A 340 53.36 57.83 -35.10
N ALA A 341 52.64 58.79 -35.69
CA ALA A 341 51.30 59.20 -35.28
C ALA A 341 50.32 58.02 -35.23
N ASP A 342 50.36 57.12 -36.21
CA ASP A 342 49.50 55.93 -36.26
C ASP A 342 49.76 54.96 -35.09
N LEU A 343 51.03 54.74 -34.74
CA LEU A 343 51.41 53.86 -33.63
C LEU A 343 51.07 54.50 -32.28
N LEU A 344 51.28 55.82 -32.14
CA LEU A 344 50.87 56.57 -30.95
C LEU A 344 49.34 56.55 -30.79
N SER A 345 48.59 56.71 -31.88
CA SER A 345 47.13 56.62 -31.87
C SER A 345 46.68 55.21 -31.46
N LYS A 346 47.32 54.17 -32.02
CA LYS A 346 47.03 52.78 -31.67
C LYS A 346 47.31 52.50 -30.19
N LEU A 347 48.37 53.07 -29.61
CA LEU A 347 48.68 52.96 -28.18
C LEU A 347 47.58 53.58 -27.32
N VAL A 348 47.12 54.78 -27.67
CA VAL A 348 46.05 55.46 -26.94
C VAL A 348 44.73 54.70 -27.05
N THR A 349 44.39 54.18 -28.24
CA THR A 349 43.18 53.37 -28.45
C THR A 349 43.22 52.07 -27.63
N LEU A 350 44.32 51.32 -27.70
CA LEU A 350 44.46 50.07 -26.94
C LEU A 350 44.43 50.32 -25.43
N GLU A 351 45.01 51.42 -24.95
CA GLU A 351 44.94 51.78 -23.53
C GLU A 351 43.50 52.09 -23.09
N ALA A 352 42.74 52.83 -23.92
CA ALA A 352 41.34 53.11 -23.63
C ALA A 352 40.50 51.82 -23.59
N GLU A 353 40.73 50.89 -24.52
CA GLU A 353 40.10 49.57 -24.53
C GLU A 353 40.48 48.76 -23.28
N ARG A 354 41.78 48.70 -22.95
CA ARG A 354 42.31 47.99 -21.77
C ARG A 354 41.70 48.55 -20.47
N ALA A 355 41.63 49.88 -20.33
CA ALA A 355 41.04 50.54 -19.18
C ALA A 355 39.53 50.25 -19.07
N GLY A 356 38.81 50.24 -20.20
CA GLY A 356 37.40 49.84 -20.25
C GLY A 356 37.18 48.40 -19.80
N LEU A 357 37.97 47.46 -20.33
CA LEU A 357 37.94 46.04 -19.95
C LEU A 357 38.30 45.82 -18.48
N ALA A 358 39.28 46.56 -17.95
CA ALA A 358 39.65 46.48 -16.54
C ALA A 358 38.50 46.91 -15.62
N ALA A 359 37.77 47.96 -15.99
CA ALA A 359 36.59 48.41 -15.26
C ALA A 359 35.44 47.39 -15.35
N GLU A 360 35.19 46.81 -16.53
CA GLU A 360 34.18 45.75 -16.70
C GLU A 360 34.53 44.51 -15.89
N HIS A 361 35.79 44.04 -15.97
CA HIS A 361 36.29 42.91 -15.18
C HIS A 361 36.07 43.14 -13.68
N ALA A 362 36.51 44.28 -13.13
CA ALA A 362 36.34 44.59 -11.70
C ALA A 362 34.86 44.59 -11.27
N ALA A 363 33.96 45.14 -12.10
CA ALA A 363 32.53 45.12 -11.83
C ALA A 363 31.94 43.70 -11.85
N MET A 364 32.36 42.87 -12.80
CA MET A 364 31.90 41.47 -12.91
C MET A 364 32.46 40.58 -11.80
N THR A 365 33.72 40.76 -11.41
CA THR A 365 34.31 40.06 -10.26
C THR A 365 33.54 40.36 -8.97
N THR A 366 33.19 41.63 -8.73
CA THR A 366 32.39 42.02 -7.56
C THR A 366 31.01 41.34 -7.56
N ARG A 367 30.38 41.20 -8.74
CA ARG A 367 29.11 40.47 -8.87
C ARG A 367 29.28 38.97 -8.63
N LEU A 368 30.38 38.38 -9.11
CA LEU A 368 30.70 36.97 -8.91
C LEU A 368 30.88 36.67 -7.42
N ASP A 369 31.66 37.48 -6.71
CA ASP A 369 31.90 37.30 -5.28
C ASP A 369 30.58 37.35 -4.48
N ALA A 370 29.67 38.26 -4.83
CA ALA A 370 28.35 38.35 -4.21
C ALA A 370 27.47 37.13 -4.53
N ALA A 371 27.47 36.65 -5.78
CA ALA A 371 26.73 35.46 -6.19
C ALA A 371 27.27 34.19 -5.53
N GLU A 372 28.60 34.04 -5.42
CA GLU A 372 29.22 32.91 -4.73
C GLU A 372 28.91 32.90 -3.24
N ALA A 373 28.93 34.06 -2.57
CA ALA A 373 28.53 34.18 -1.18
C ALA A 373 27.06 33.79 -0.98
N GLN A 374 26.17 34.23 -1.87
CA GLN A 374 24.75 33.85 -1.84
C GLN A 374 24.56 32.35 -2.06
N ARG A 375 25.27 31.76 -3.03
CA ARG A 375 25.24 30.31 -3.30
C ARG A 375 25.64 29.50 -2.07
N ILE A 376 26.73 29.89 -1.39
CA ILE A 376 27.20 29.20 -0.18
C ILE A 376 26.16 29.30 0.95
N ALA A 377 25.55 30.48 1.14
CA ALA A 377 24.52 30.69 2.16
C ALA A 377 23.25 29.85 1.94
N LEU A 378 22.91 29.54 0.67
CA LEU A 378 21.72 28.80 0.31
C LEU A 378 21.93 27.28 0.15
N LEU A 379 23.17 26.79 0.26
CA LEU A 379 23.49 25.38 0.03
C LEU A 379 22.73 24.42 0.98
N GLU A 380 22.81 24.68 2.29
CA GLU A 380 22.11 23.86 3.30
C GLU A 380 20.57 24.03 3.22
N PRO A 381 20.03 25.26 3.11
CA PRO A 381 18.61 25.47 2.82
C PRO A 381 18.07 24.70 1.61
N ALA A 382 18.82 24.69 0.50
CA ALA A 382 18.39 24.03 -0.73
C ALA A 382 18.26 22.51 -0.53
N ALA A 383 19.26 21.88 0.08
CA ALA A 383 19.22 20.44 0.38
C ALA A 383 18.04 20.10 1.30
N ARG A 384 17.81 20.89 2.37
CA ARG A 384 16.69 20.66 3.28
C ARG A 384 15.34 20.87 2.59
N LEU A 385 15.23 21.86 1.70
CA LEU A 385 14.01 22.12 0.93
C LEU A 385 13.71 20.97 -0.04
N GLU A 386 14.75 20.40 -0.66
CA GLU A 386 14.62 19.21 -1.51
C GLU A 386 14.12 18.00 -0.72
N ASP A 387 14.74 17.70 0.42
CA ASP A 387 14.32 16.59 1.30
C ASP A 387 12.87 16.77 1.76
N LEU A 388 12.50 17.96 2.24
CA LEU A 388 11.13 18.27 2.65
C LEU A 388 10.12 18.16 1.49
N SER A 389 10.52 18.54 0.28
CA SER A 389 9.66 18.43 -0.91
C SER A 389 9.42 16.96 -1.26
N ARG A 390 10.45 16.12 -1.18
CA ARG A 390 10.32 14.67 -1.37
C ARG A 390 9.46 14.02 -0.29
N ASP A 391 9.66 14.40 0.96
CA ASP A 391 8.83 13.91 2.09
C ASP A 391 7.37 14.34 1.92
N PHE A 392 7.13 15.57 1.44
CA PHE A 392 5.80 16.07 1.12
C PHE A 392 5.13 15.24 0.02
N GLU A 393 5.82 14.95 -1.08
CA GLU A 393 5.28 14.13 -2.17
C GLU A 393 4.92 12.71 -1.69
N VAL A 394 5.78 12.10 -0.86
CA VAL A 394 5.53 10.78 -0.27
C VAL A 394 4.32 10.84 0.66
N ALA A 395 4.26 11.83 1.56
CA ALA A 395 3.15 12.00 2.49
C ALA A 395 1.82 12.24 1.75
N GLU A 396 1.83 13.07 0.70
CA GLU A 396 0.67 13.34 -0.15
C GLU A 396 0.20 12.07 -0.88
N ALA A 397 1.12 11.29 -1.43
CA ALA A 397 0.80 10.03 -2.11
C ALA A 397 0.22 8.99 -1.15
N VAL A 398 0.77 8.86 0.06
CA VAL A 398 0.25 7.97 1.10
C VAL A 398 -1.13 8.44 1.55
N PHE A 399 -1.33 9.73 1.79
CA PHE A 399 -2.62 10.31 2.15
C PHE A 399 -3.67 10.05 1.06
N ALA A 400 -3.35 10.33 -0.20
CA ALA A 400 -4.23 10.09 -1.34
C ALA A 400 -4.58 8.61 -1.49
N SER A 401 -3.61 7.72 -1.31
CA SER A 401 -3.80 6.27 -1.36
C SER A 401 -4.67 5.76 -0.20
N ALA A 402 -4.47 6.28 1.01
CA ALA A 402 -5.28 5.95 2.19
C ALA A 402 -6.73 6.42 2.02
N MET A 403 -6.91 7.64 1.51
CA MET A 403 -8.22 8.18 1.16
C MET A 403 -8.93 7.32 0.11
N ALA A 404 -8.24 6.95 -0.98
CA ALA A 404 -8.79 6.09 -2.02
C ALA A 404 -9.18 4.71 -1.45
N ARG A 405 -8.29 4.09 -0.67
CA ARG A 405 -8.55 2.78 -0.04
C ARG A 405 -9.73 2.83 0.93
N SER A 406 -9.89 3.89 1.72
CA SER A 406 -11.03 4.07 2.61
C SER A 406 -12.35 4.14 1.83
N GLN A 407 -12.37 4.92 0.73
CA GLN A 407 -13.55 4.99 -0.15
C GLN A 407 -13.88 3.65 -0.79
N THR A 408 -12.88 2.90 -1.26
CA THR A 408 -13.12 1.57 -1.84
C THR A 408 -13.56 0.55 -0.77
N THR A 409 -13.02 0.62 0.45
CA THR A 409 -13.38 -0.33 1.54
C THR A 409 -14.83 -0.15 1.98
N LYS A 410 -15.40 1.06 1.92
CA LYS A 410 -16.84 1.29 2.15
C LYS A 410 -17.74 0.47 1.23
N THR A 411 -17.25 0.02 0.07
CA THR A 411 -18.00 -0.79 -0.89
C THR A 411 -17.86 -2.30 -0.68
N ASP A 412 -16.93 -2.74 0.18
CA ASP A 412 -16.62 -4.16 0.44
C ASP A 412 -17.18 -4.66 1.79
N LEU A 413 -18.49 -4.50 1.98
CA LEU A 413 -19.21 -4.90 3.21
C LEU A 413 -19.24 -6.44 3.41
N TYR A 414 -19.03 -7.21 2.35
CA TYR A 414 -19.27 -8.66 2.34
C TYR A 414 -18.01 -9.52 2.52
N ALA A 415 -16.86 -8.90 2.81
CA ALA A 415 -15.58 -9.60 2.92
C ALA A 415 -15.53 -10.65 4.07
N SER A 416 -15.94 -10.27 5.28
CA SER A 416 -15.90 -11.17 6.45
C SER A 416 -17.22 -11.91 6.69
N TYR A 417 -18.32 -11.29 6.28
CA TYR A 417 -19.66 -11.87 6.34
C TYR A 417 -20.29 -11.90 4.94
N PRO A 418 -19.96 -12.93 4.13
CA PRO A 418 -20.47 -13.10 2.77
C PRO A 418 -22.00 -13.04 2.66
N LEU A 419 -22.50 -12.80 1.46
CA LEU A 419 -23.94 -12.83 1.24
C LEU A 419 -24.47 -14.26 1.43
N VAL A 420 -25.54 -14.42 2.21
CA VAL A 420 -26.30 -15.67 2.34
C VAL A 420 -27.63 -15.47 1.66
N GLN A 421 -28.06 -16.44 0.86
CA GLN A 421 -29.35 -16.45 0.21
C GLN A 421 -30.18 -17.62 0.71
N VAL A 422 -31.48 -17.41 0.85
CA VAL A 422 -32.43 -18.48 1.15
C VAL A 422 -32.72 -19.23 -0.14
N LEU A 423 -32.37 -20.51 -0.17
CA LEU A 423 -32.70 -21.40 -1.28
C LEU A 423 -34.09 -22.01 -1.11
N GLU A 424 -34.41 -22.40 0.13
CA GLU A 424 -35.72 -22.94 0.50
C GLU A 424 -36.14 -22.35 1.84
N ASP A 425 -37.31 -21.72 1.87
CA ASP A 425 -37.93 -21.21 3.10
C ASP A 425 -38.35 -22.36 4.04
N PRO A 426 -38.53 -22.09 5.35
CA PRO A 426 -39.04 -23.07 6.30
C PRO A 426 -40.33 -23.76 5.81
N ALA A 427 -40.21 -25.05 5.53
CA ALA A 427 -41.31 -25.84 4.99
C ALA A 427 -42.39 -26.12 6.06
N LEU A 428 -43.65 -26.23 5.64
CA LEU A 428 -44.75 -26.69 6.49
C LEU A 428 -44.80 -28.23 6.47
N PRO A 429 -44.46 -28.93 7.58
CA PRO A 429 -44.35 -30.38 7.56
C PRO A 429 -45.72 -31.07 7.46
N THR A 430 -45.89 -31.96 6.49
CA THR A 430 -47.16 -32.68 6.25
C THR A 430 -47.30 -33.97 7.06
N GLU A 431 -46.17 -34.57 7.48
CA GLU A 431 -46.13 -35.78 8.31
C GLU A 431 -45.31 -35.54 9.60
N PRO A 432 -45.68 -36.17 10.73
CA PRO A 432 -44.90 -36.08 11.96
C PRO A 432 -43.56 -36.80 11.81
N SER A 433 -42.47 -36.14 12.21
CA SER A 433 -41.11 -36.69 12.15
C SER A 433 -40.87 -37.76 13.22
N SER A 434 -41.61 -37.70 14.33
CA SER A 434 -41.66 -38.74 15.36
C SER A 434 -43.04 -38.79 16.04
N PRO A 435 -43.49 -39.98 16.49
CA PRO A 435 -42.86 -41.31 16.34
C PRO A 435 -43.07 -41.92 14.94
N LYS A 436 -42.05 -42.58 14.39
CA LYS A 436 -42.10 -43.24 13.06
C LYS A 436 -42.90 -44.55 13.13
N ARG A 437 -44.23 -44.44 13.11
CA ARG A 437 -45.18 -45.56 13.27
C ARG A 437 -44.85 -46.78 12.38
N LYS A 438 -44.48 -46.55 11.12
CA LYS A 438 -44.11 -47.61 10.16
C LYS A 438 -42.88 -48.41 10.60
N LEU A 439 -41.85 -47.73 11.12
CA LEU A 439 -40.63 -48.39 11.59
C LEU A 439 -40.85 -49.12 12.91
N ALA A 440 -41.63 -48.54 13.83
CA ALA A 440 -41.96 -49.19 15.10
C ALA A 440 -42.75 -50.49 14.89
N LEU A 441 -43.70 -50.49 13.96
CA LEU A 441 -44.47 -51.69 13.59
C LEU A 441 -43.56 -52.75 12.94
N ALA A 442 -42.69 -52.35 12.01
CA ALA A 442 -41.73 -53.25 11.37
C ALA A 442 -40.76 -53.88 12.39
N ALA A 443 -40.27 -53.10 13.36
CA ALA A 443 -39.42 -53.59 14.43
C ALA A 443 -40.17 -54.61 15.33
N GLY A 444 -41.43 -54.35 15.66
CA GLY A 444 -42.26 -55.30 16.42
C GLY A 444 -42.49 -56.63 15.69
N ILE A 445 -42.73 -56.57 14.38
CA ILE A 445 -42.87 -57.76 13.53
C ILE A 445 -41.54 -58.54 13.48
N ALA A 446 -40.42 -57.86 13.22
CA ALA A 446 -39.10 -58.48 13.17
C ALA A 446 -38.72 -59.13 14.51
N ALA A 447 -38.95 -58.44 15.64
CA ALA A 447 -38.72 -58.97 16.97
C ALA A 447 -39.58 -60.22 17.26
N THR A 448 -40.84 -60.21 16.85
CA THR A 448 -41.74 -61.37 16.98
C THR A 448 -41.25 -62.55 16.14
N MET A 449 -40.77 -62.29 14.92
CA MET A 449 -40.19 -63.31 14.05
C MET A 449 -38.91 -63.92 14.62
N PHE A 450 -37.98 -63.10 15.13
CA PHE A 450 -36.76 -63.60 15.78
C PHE A 450 -37.08 -64.38 17.06
N PHE A 451 -38.06 -63.94 17.84
CA PHE A 451 -38.51 -64.65 19.03
C PHE A 451 -39.13 -66.01 18.67
N PHE A 452 -39.96 -66.04 17.62
CA PHE A 452 -40.51 -67.29 17.08
C PHE A 452 -39.41 -68.24 16.59
N MET A 453 -38.43 -67.72 15.84
CA MET A 453 -37.27 -68.49 15.35
C MET A 453 -36.46 -69.07 16.53
N GLY A 454 -36.20 -68.27 17.56
CA GLY A 454 -35.51 -68.73 18.78
C GLY A 454 -36.27 -69.84 19.50
N LEU A 455 -37.61 -69.74 19.56
CA LEU A 455 -38.46 -70.80 20.10
C LEU A 455 -38.46 -72.06 19.24
N MET A 456 -38.47 -71.92 17.92
CA MET A 456 -38.36 -73.02 16.96
C MET A 456 -36.99 -73.74 17.10
N LEU A 457 -35.89 -73.00 17.19
CA LEU A 457 -34.56 -73.57 17.44
C LEU A 457 -34.50 -74.26 18.81
N GLY A 458 -35.08 -73.66 19.85
CA GLY A 458 -35.25 -74.30 21.15
C GLY A 458 -36.09 -75.58 21.08
N TRP A 459 -37.08 -75.63 20.18
CA TRP A 459 -37.87 -76.82 19.91
C TRP A 459 -37.04 -77.93 19.25
N LEU A 460 -36.26 -77.59 18.23
CA LEU A 460 -35.41 -78.51 17.46
C LEU A 460 -34.10 -78.91 18.17
N ARG A 461 -33.69 -78.20 19.24
CA ARG A 461 -32.42 -78.44 19.96
C ARG A 461 -32.21 -79.91 20.36
N ARG A 462 -33.20 -80.54 20.99
CA ARG A 462 -33.08 -81.94 21.45
C ARG A 462 -32.93 -82.96 20.33
N PRO A 463 -33.80 -83.02 19.30
CA PRO A 463 -33.64 -83.98 18.21
C PRO A 463 -32.34 -83.79 17.41
N LEU A 464 -31.82 -82.56 17.31
CA LEU A 464 -30.52 -82.29 16.71
C LEU A 464 -29.35 -82.84 17.56
N ILE A 465 -29.38 -82.59 18.87
CA ILE A 465 -28.35 -83.06 19.81
C ILE A 465 -28.38 -84.60 19.91
N ASP A 466 -29.55 -85.21 19.98
CA ASP A 466 -29.69 -86.68 20.02
C ASP A 466 -29.15 -87.31 18.72
N ARG A 467 -29.43 -86.73 17.54
CA ARG A 467 -28.84 -87.19 16.26
C ARG A 467 -27.32 -87.08 16.24
N LEU A 468 -26.77 -85.98 16.72
CA LEU A 468 -25.31 -85.76 16.75
C LEU A 468 -24.60 -86.71 17.73
N LEU A 469 -25.22 -87.02 18.88
CA LEU A 469 -24.69 -87.96 19.86
C LEU A 469 -24.80 -89.44 19.42
N THR A 470 -25.81 -89.81 18.63
CA THR A 470 -25.93 -91.19 18.11
C THR A 470 -24.92 -91.56 17.03
N THR A 471 -24.13 -90.60 16.53
CA THR A 471 -23.18 -90.83 15.42
C THR A 471 -21.75 -91.13 15.89
N GLY A 472 -21.50 -91.19 17.20
CA GLY A 472 -20.18 -91.51 17.75
C GLY A 472 -20.23 -92.46 18.94
N GLU A 473 -20.22 -93.77 18.70
CA GLU A 473 -19.48 -94.79 19.48
C GLU A 473 -19.52 -96.19 18.79
N PRO A 474 -18.50 -97.06 19.02
CA PRO A 474 -18.03 -98.11 18.09
C PRO A 474 -18.75 -99.47 18.19
N ARG A 475 -18.73 -100.26 17.10
CA ARG A 475 -19.17 -101.66 17.07
C ARG A 475 -18.12 -102.58 17.75
N ALA A 476 -18.51 -103.24 18.83
CA ALA A 476 -17.85 -104.44 19.35
C ALA A 476 -18.87 -105.59 19.52
N THR A 477 -18.39 -106.76 19.11
CA THR A 477 -18.98 -108.11 18.94
C THR A 477 -19.93 -108.66 20.00
N PRO A 478 -20.88 -109.55 19.62
CA PRO A 478 -21.46 -110.54 20.53
C PRO A 478 -20.97 -111.97 20.23
N ALA A 479 -20.60 -112.67 21.30
CA ALA A 479 -20.43 -114.12 21.34
C ALA A 479 -21.70 -114.78 21.93
N MET A 480 -22.09 -115.94 21.40
CA MET A 480 -23.00 -116.94 21.99
C MET A 480 -22.67 -118.29 21.34
N VAL A 481 -22.81 -119.50 21.88
CA VAL A 481 -23.16 -120.18 23.16
C VAL A 481 -22.88 -121.69 22.83
N PRO A 482 -22.54 -122.58 23.78
CA PRO A 482 -22.03 -123.92 23.46
C PRO A 482 -23.14 -124.94 23.13
N ALA A 483 -22.78 -126.01 22.42
CA ALA A 483 -23.54 -127.26 22.30
C ALA A 483 -22.54 -128.43 22.30
N GLU A 484 -22.95 -129.54 22.91
CA GLU A 484 -22.24 -130.83 22.99
C GLU A 484 -21.77 -131.39 21.64
#